data_AF-A0A9I9DY18-F1
#
_entry.id   AF-A0A9I9DY18-F1
#
_cell.length_a   1.000
_cell.length_b   1.000
_cell.length_c   1.000
_cell.angle_alpha   90.00
_cell.angle_beta   90.00
_cell.angle_gamma   90.00
#
_symmetry.space_group_name_H-M   'P 1'
#
loop_
_entity.id
_entity.type
_entity.pdbx_description
1 polymer ?
#
loop_
_entity_poly.entity_id
_entity_poly.type
_entity_poly.pdbx_seq_one_letter_code
_entity_poly.pdbx_strand_id
1 'polypeptide(L)'
;MANLVFFISLILLPHISLAISSCNGPCQTLDDCEGQLICINGVCNDDPNIGTNQCSDGGSSSSPSSDCQSIGSLNCNGESFPQYQCSPPVTSSTQATLTNNDFSEGGDGGAPSKCDESFHDNSELIVALSTGWYNGGSRCGKMIRITATNGNSVLAKVVDECDSVNGCDAEHANQPPCRNNIVDGSDAVWSTLGLNKDVGEETVTWSDA
;
A
#
# COMPACT_ATOMS: atom_id res chain seq x y z
N MET A 1 -73.47 6.92 -22.67
CA MET A 1 -72.33 7.21 -21.78
C MET A 1 -71.21 6.24 -22.15
N ALA A 2 -70.10 6.76 -22.67
CA ALA A 2 -69.02 5.96 -23.22
C ALA A 2 -68.18 5.33 -22.10
N ASN A 3 -68.01 4.00 -22.12
CA ASN A 3 -67.07 3.30 -21.25
C ASN A 3 -65.69 3.28 -21.93
N LEU A 4 -64.74 4.00 -21.34
CA LEU A 4 -63.35 4.07 -21.75
C LEU A 4 -62.62 2.82 -21.23
N VAL A 5 -62.30 1.88 -22.11
CA VAL A 5 -61.48 0.70 -21.77
C VAL A 5 -60.01 1.10 -21.87
N PHE A 6 -59.34 1.19 -20.72
CA PHE A 6 -57.91 1.47 -20.62
C PHE A 6 -57.14 0.18 -20.91
N PHE A 7 -56.55 0.05 -22.09
CA PHE A 7 -55.57 -1.00 -22.37
C PHE A 7 -54.25 -0.65 -21.67
N ILE A 8 -53.95 -1.35 -20.56
CA ILE A 8 -52.66 -1.27 -19.90
C ILE A 8 -51.70 -2.17 -20.70
N SER A 9 -50.95 -1.58 -21.63
CA SER A 9 -49.82 -2.23 -22.26
C SER A 9 -48.73 -2.44 -21.21
N LEU A 10 -48.54 -3.68 -20.76
CA LEU A 10 -47.35 -4.10 -20.01
C LEU A 10 -46.15 -4.04 -20.96
N ILE A 11 -45.49 -2.89 -21.00
CA ILE A 11 -44.18 -2.73 -21.64
C ILE A 11 -43.20 -3.49 -20.74
N LEU A 12 -42.82 -4.70 -21.15
CA LEU A 12 -41.63 -5.38 -20.66
C LEU A 12 -40.42 -4.55 -21.11
N LEU A 13 -40.02 -3.59 -20.28
CA LEU A 13 -38.75 -2.91 -20.44
C LEU A 13 -37.65 -3.97 -20.28
N PRO A 14 -36.69 -4.09 -21.23
CA PRO A 14 -35.53 -4.93 -21.00
C PRO A 14 -34.83 -4.37 -19.77
N HIS A 15 -34.53 -5.22 -18.79
CA HIS A 15 -33.66 -4.84 -17.68
C HIS A 15 -32.32 -4.42 -18.28
N ILE A 16 -32.09 -3.12 -18.38
CA ILE A 16 -30.78 -2.58 -18.69
C ILE A 16 -29.98 -2.79 -17.41
N SER A 17 -29.29 -3.94 -17.31
CA SER A 17 -28.19 -4.09 -16.37
C SER A 17 -27.18 -3.01 -16.73
N LEU A 18 -27.11 -1.97 -15.90
CA LEU A 18 -26.06 -0.97 -16.02
C LEU A 18 -24.79 -1.66 -15.57
N ALA A 19 -23.95 -2.04 -16.54
CA ALA A 19 -22.60 -2.45 -16.24
C ALA A 19 -21.92 -1.35 -15.40
N ILE A 20 -21.27 -1.76 -14.32
CA ILE A 20 -20.64 -0.89 -13.34
C ILE A 20 -19.22 -0.54 -13.81
N SER A 21 -18.57 -1.48 -14.50
CA SER A 21 -17.13 -1.46 -14.74
C SER A 21 -16.77 -1.96 -16.14
N SER A 22 -15.84 -1.25 -16.78
CA SER A 22 -15.19 -1.66 -18.02
C SER A 22 -13.96 -2.54 -17.73
N CYS A 23 -13.13 -2.82 -18.74
CA CYS A 23 -11.92 -3.63 -18.61
C CYS A 23 -11.04 -3.23 -17.42
N ASN A 24 -10.54 -4.21 -16.68
CA ASN A 24 -9.73 -4.05 -15.47
C ASN A 24 -10.44 -3.31 -14.31
N GLY A 25 -11.73 -3.00 -14.44
CA GLY A 25 -12.53 -2.40 -13.38
C GLY A 25 -12.99 -3.43 -12.33
N PRO A 26 -13.39 -2.96 -11.13
CA PRO A 26 -13.81 -3.83 -10.04
C PRO A 26 -15.19 -4.43 -10.29
N CYS A 27 -15.40 -5.67 -9.85
CA CYS A 27 -16.70 -6.34 -9.93
C CYS A 27 -16.89 -7.33 -8.77
N GLN A 28 -18.13 -7.66 -8.49
CA GLN A 28 -18.56 -8.70 -7.55
C GLN A 28 -19.41 -9.77 -8.24
N THR A 29 -20.17 -9.39 -9.26
CA THR A 29 -21.07 -10.26 -10.01
C THR A 29 -20.84 -10.13 -11.52
N LEU A 30 -21.38 -11.07 -12.29
CA LEU A 30 -21.25 -11.06 -13.76
C LEU A 30 -21.92 -9.84 -14.41
N ASP A 31 -22.97 -9.29 -13.78
CA ASP A 31 -23.71 -8.13 -14.30
C ASP A 31 -22.98 -6.80 -14.07
N ASP A 32 -21.88 -6.82 -13.30
CA ASP A 32 -21.11 -5.62 -12.99
C ASP A 32 -20.19 -5.19 -14.15
N CYS A 33 -19.98 -6.06 -15.15
CA CYS A 33 -19.02 -5.83 -16.22
C CYS A 33 -19.68 -5.43 -17.55
N GLU A 34 -19.02 -4.55 -18.31
CA GLU A 34 -19.55 -4.02 -19.56
C GLU A 34 -19.57 -5.06 -20.68
N GLY A 35 -20.70 -5.15 -21.39
CA GLY A 35 -20.81 -5.93 -22.62
C GLY A 35 -20.68 -7.44 -22.41
N GLN A 36 -19.63 -8.04 -22.96
CA GLN A 36 -19.36 -9.49 -22.92
C GLN A 36 -18.27 -9.86 -21.89
N LEU A 37 -17.86 -8.91 -21.06
CA LEU A 37 -16.86 -9.12 -20.03
C LEU A 37 -17.43 -9.95 -18.87
N ILE A 38 -16.56 -10.70 -18.21
CA ILE A 38 -16.89 -11.50 -17.03
C ILE A 38 -16.07 -11.06 -15.82
N CYS A 39 -16.66 -11.22 -14.64
CA CYS A 39 -15.98 -10.95 -13.39
C CYS A 39 -15.11 -12.14 -12.97
N ILE A 40 -13.78 -12.00 -13.08
CA ILE A 40 -12.80 -13.01 -12.65
C ILE A 40 -11.96 -12.41 -11.52
N ASN A 41 -11.95 -13.09 -10.36
CA ASN A 41 -11.21 -12.66 -9.17
C ASN A 41 -11.47 -11.20 -8.75
N GLY A 42 -12.70 -10.73 -8.94
CA GLY A 42 -13.12 -9.37 -8.59
C GLY A 42 -12.77 -8.30 -9.64
N VAL A 43 -12.35 -8.71 -10.84
CA VAL A 43 -11.97 -7.81 -11.94
C VAL A 43 -12.66 -8.20 -13.25
N CYS A 44 -13.18 -7.21 -13.99
CA CYS A 44 -13.80 -7.40 -15.30
C CYS A 44 -12.75 -7.73 -16.38
N ASN A 45 -12.86 -8.93 -16.97
CA ASN A 45 -11.92 -9.48 -17.95
C ASN A 45 -12.67 -10.14 -19.13
N ASP A 46 -11.93 -10.42 -20.21
CA ASP A 46 -12.43 -11.18 -21.35
C ASP A 46 -12.88 -12.61 -20.96
N ASP A 47 -13.94 -13.13 -21.60
CA ASP A 47 -14.38 -14.52 -21.38
C ASP A 47 -13.47 -15.50 -22.15
N PRO A 48 -12.67 -16.33 -21.45
CA PRO A 48 -11.72 -17.25 -22.09
C PRO A 48 -12.40 -18.38 -22.88
N ASN A 49 -13.70 -18.64 -22.67
CA ASN A 49 -14.44 -19.70 -23.36
C ASN A 49 -15.04 -19.22 -24.69
N ILE A 50 -15.34 -17.92 -24.79
CA ILE A 50 -15.93 -17.30 -25.97
C ILE A 50 -14.87 -16.59 -26.81
N GLY A 51 -13.70 -16.29 -26.21
CA GLY A 51 -12.54 -15.74 -26.91
C GLY A 51 -12.72 -14.25 -27.26
N THR A 52 -13.34 -13.48 -26.36
CA THR A 52 -13.41 -12.02 -26.52
C THR A 52 -12.02 -11.41 -26.37
N ASN A 53 -11.72 -10.33 -27.09
CA ASN A 53 -10.45 -9.61 -27.05
C ASN A 53 -10.62 -8.13 -26.69
N GLN A 54 -11.69 -7.80 -25.96
CA GLN A 54 -12.10 -6.43 -25.68
C GLN A 54 -11.13 -5.73 -24.70
N CYS A 55 -10.53 -6.47 -23.77
CA CYS A 55 -9.51 -5.93 -22.85
C CYS A 55 -8.08 -6.06 -23.40
N SER A 56 -7.90 -6.73 -24.54
CA SER A 56 -6.59 -7.02 -25.12
C SER A 56 -6.08 -5.94 -26.09
N ASP A 57 -6.96 -5.10 -26.66
CA ASP A 57 -6.61 -4.12 -27.71
C ASP A 57 -6.54 -2.65 -27.24
N GLY A 58 -6.79 -2.38 -25.96
CA GLY A 58 -6.79 -1.03 -25.39
C GLY A 58 -5.65 -0.80 -24.42
N GLY A 59 -4.47 -0.43 -24.94
CA GLY A 59 -3.35 0.24 -24.23
C GLY A 59 -2.97 -0.32 -22.86
N SER A 60 -1.81 -0.98 -22.78
CA SER A 60 -1.12 -1.44 -21.55
C SER A 60 -1.44 -0.64 -20.29
N SER A 61 -2.58 -0.93 -19.67
CA SER A 61 -2.81 -0.73 -18.26
C SER A 61 -2.31 -2.03 -17.67
N SER A 62 -1.17 -1.91 -17.00
CA SER A 62 -0.56 -2.94 -16.17
C SER A 62 -1.67 -3.77 -15.56
N SER A 63 -1.71 -5.07 -15.86
CA SER A 63 -2.42 -6.01 -14.99
C SER A 63 -2.05 -5.64 -13.55
N PRO A 64 -2.97 -5.69 -12.58
CA PRO A 64 -2.57 -5.66 -11.19
C PRO A 64 -1.76 -6.94 -10.98
N SER A 65 -0.44 -6.86 -11.18
CA SER A 65 0.45 -7.89 -10.70
C SER A 65 0.19 -7.93 -9.20
N SER A 66 -0.13 -9.12 -8.70
CA SER A 66 -0.16 -9.43 -7.27
C SER A 66 1.12 -9.05 -6.53
N ASP A 67 2.17 -8.68 -7.29
CA ASP A 67 3.50 -8.37 -6.80
C ASP A 67 3.72 -6.86 -6.93
N CYS A 68 4.01 -6.21 -5.80
CA CYS A 68 4.44 -4.82 -5.77
C CYS A 68 5.75 -4.66 -6.54
N GLN A 69 5.74 -3.81 -7.59
CA GLN A 69 6.89 -3.56 -8.46
C GLN A 69 7.44 -2.14 -8.28
N SER A 70 8.71 -1.95 -8.62
CA SER A 70 9.33 -0.62 -8.65
C SER A 70 8.71 0.23 -9.76
N ILE A 71 8.41 1.49 -9.46
CA ILE A 71 7.88 2.46 -10.43
C ILE A 71 8.99 3.16 -11.25
N GLY A 72 10.24 2.96 -10.87
CA GLY A 72 11.39 3.61 -11.47
C GLY A 72 12.63 3.45 -10.61
N SER A 73 13.61 4.31 -10.87
CA SER A 73 14.83 4.38 -10.07
C SER A 73 15.32 5.82 -9.94
N LEU A 74 15.80 6.17 -8.74
CA LEU A 74 16.43 7.45 -8.45
C LEU A 74 17.95 7.29 -8.50
N ASN A 75 18.64 8.18 -9.21
CA ASN A 75 20.10 8.21 -9.21
C ASN A 75 20.63 9.12 -8.11
N CYS A 76 21.48 8.56 -7.25
CA CYS A 76 22.08 9.24 -6.12
C CYS A 76 23.60 9.06 -6.20
N ASN A 77 24.31 10.16 -6.47
CA ASN A 77 25.77 10.16 -6.56
C ASN A 77 26.37 9.09 -7.50
N GLY A 78 25.65 8.72 -8.57
CA GLY A 78 26.07 7.71 -9.54
C GLY A 78 25.55 6.30 -9.27
N GLU A 79 24.88 6.06 -8.14
CA GLU A 79 24.22 4.80 -7.81
C GLU A 79 22.71 4.88 -8.09
N SER A 80 22.09 3.78 -8.50
CA SER A 80 20.67 3.73 -8.87
C SER A 80 19.87 2.97 -7.81
N PHE A 81 18.87 3.63 -7.21
CA PHE A 81 18.02 3.10 -6.15
C PHE A 81 16.59 2.93 -6.66
N PRO A 82 15.93 1.78 -6.43
CA PRO A 82 14.57 1.56 -6.89
C PRO A 82 13.57 2.44 -6.13
N GLN A 83 12.55 2.92 -6.83
CA GLN A 83 11.45 3.70 -6.26
C GLN A 83 10.17 2.87 -6.19
N TYR A 84 9.39 3.02 -5.12
CA TYR A 84 8.16 2.27 -4.87
C TYR A 84 7.06 3.15 -4.30
N GLN A 85 5.86 3.04 -4.88
CA GLN A 85 4.61 3.58 -4.30
C GLN A 85 3.79 2.51 -3.56
N CYS A 86 4.23 1.25 -3.63
CA CYS A 86 3.58 0.12 -3.03
C CYS A 86 4.52 -0.57 -2.05
N SER A 87 3.97 -1.46 -1.24
CA SER A 87 4.70 -2.36 -0.34
C SER A 87 4.12 -3.77 -0.47
N PRO A 88 4.81 -4.82 0.01
CA PRO A 88 4.24 -6.16 0.06
C PRO A 88 2.90 -6.20 0.82
N PRO A 89 2.01 -7.17 0.52
CA PRO A 89 0.71 -7.26 1.18
C PRO A 89 0.82 -7.34 2.71
N VAL A 90 0.00 -6.54 3.41
CA VAL A 90 -0.11 -6.62 4.87
C VAL A 90 -0.92 -7.86 5.25
N THR A 91 -0.40 -8.64 6.19
CA THR A 91 -1.02 -9.86 6.72
C THR A 91 -1.05 -9.81 8.26
N SER A 92 -1.51 -10.88 8.91
CA SER A 92 -1.40 -11.03 10.37
C SER A 92 0.04 -11.23 10.87
N SER A 93 1.02 -11.41 9.96
CA SER A 93 2.45 -11.55 10.27
C SER A 93 3.29 -11.12 9.07
N THR A 94 3.18 -9.86 8.69
CA THR A 94 3.84 -9.25 7.53
C THR A 94 5.35 -9.26 7.73
N GLN A 95 6.10 -9.87 6.81
CA GLN A 95 7.57 -9.86 6.87
C GLN A 95 8.10 -8.47 6.49
N ALA A 96 9.06 -7.99 7.27
CA ALA A 96 9.71 -6.69 7.06
C ALA A 96 11.19 -6.74 7.44
N THR A 97 11.92 -5.73 7.01
CA THR A 97 13.23 -5.39 7.56
C THR A 97 13.05 -4.25 8.57
N LEU A 98 13.57 -4.45 9.77
CA LEU A 98 13.70 -3.39 10.78
C LEU A 98 15.01 -2.64 10.54
N THR A 99 14.91 -1.32 10.42
CA THR A 99 16.06 -0.38 10.43
C THR A 99 15.95 0.52 11.66
N ASN A 100 17.00 1.29 11.95
CA ASN A 100 16.99 2.27 13.03
C ASN A 100 16.93 3.70 12.44
N ASN A 101 16.06 4.53 13.01
CA ASN A 101 15.95 5.94 12.67
C ASN A 101 15.98 6.82 13.91
N ASP A 102 16.55 8.01 13.76
CA ASP A 102 16.53 9.09 14.74
C ASP A 102 15.38 10.07 14.41
N PHE A 103 14.36 10.07 15.26
CA PHE A 103 13.16 10.91 15.13
C PHE A 103 13.29 12.27 15.83
N SER A 104 14.44 12.56 16.44
CA SER A 104 14.66 13.79 17.20
C SER A 104 15.02 14.97 16.30
N GLU A 105 14.85 16.19 16.84
CA GLU A 105 15.23 17.41 16.13
C GLU A 105 16.73 17.44 15.83
N GLY A 106 17.08 17.58 14.54
CA GLY A 106 18.47 17.56 14.09
C GLY A 106 19.10 16.17 13.99
N GLY A 107 18.29 15.11 14.16
CA GLY A 107 18.65 13.73 13.83
C GLY A 107 18.60 13.44 12.33
N ASP A 108 18.84 12.17 11.98
CA ASP A 108 18.95 11.70 10.59
C ASP A 108 17.62 11.74 9.82
N GLY A 109 16.48 11.77 10.51
CA GLY A 109 15.14 11.89 9.88
C GLY A 109 14.89 13.22 9.17
N GLY A 110 15.73 14.23 9.40
CA GLY A 110 15.68 15.53 8.72
C GLY A 110 14.49 16.40 9.14
N ALA A 111 13.29 16.03 8.71
CA ALA A 111 12.04 16.74 8.93
C ALA A 111 11.24 16.18 10.14
N PRO A 112 10.29 16.96 10.70
CA PRO A 112 9.32 16.43 11.66
C PRO A 112 8.47 15.30 11.06
N SER A 113 8.02 14.37 11.90
CA SER A 113 7.31 13.18 11.44
C SER A 113 5.95 13.49 10.81
N LYS A 114 5.64 12.82 9.70
CA LYS A 114 4.53 13.16 8.80
C LYS A 114 3.13 13.01 9.38
N CYS A 115 2.95 12.20 10.44
CA CYS A 115 1.64 12.00 11.04
C CYS A 115 1.17 13.16 11.93
N ASP A 116 2.09 13.86 12.59
CA ASP A 116 1.79 14.88 13.60
C ASP A 116 2.67 16.13 13.55
N GLU A 117 3.47 16.27 12.49
CA GLU A 117 4.35 17.42 12.22
C GLU A 117 5.29 17.72 13.41
N SER A 118 5.70 16.68 14.14
CA SER A 118 6.48 16.79 15.37
C SER A 118 7.73 15.92 15.34
N PHE A 119 8.78 16.37 16.02
CA PHE A 119 9.91 15.51 16.40
C PHE A 119 9.54 14.68 17.63
N HIS A 120 10.17 13.52 17.79
CA HIS A 120 9.91 12.59 18.88
C HIS A 120 11.22 12.17 19.55
N ASP A 121 11.14 11.81 20.83
CA ASP A 121 12.31 11.28 21.54
C ASP A 121 12.52 9.81 21.15
N ASN A 122 13.77 9.40 20.86
CA ASN A 122 14.07 8.01 20.48
C ASN A 122 13.84 6.98 21.60
N SER A 123 13.57 7.43 22.83
CA SER A 123 13.07 6.58 23.91
C SER A 123 11.57 6.22 23.79
N GLU A 124 10.83 6.89 22.90
CA GLU A 124 9.45 6.53 22.58
C GLU A 124 9.39 5.27 21.70
N LEU A 125 8.37 4.43 21.89
CA LEU A 125 8.14 3.25 21.05
C LEU A 125 7.42 3.66 19.76
N ILE A 126 8.17 4.19 18.81
CA ILE A 126 7.65 4.75 17.56
C ILE A 126 8.35 4.19 16.32
N VAL A 127 7.66 4.24 15.19
CA VAL A 127 8.17 3.79 13.88
C VAL A 127 7.72 4.65 12.72
N ALA A 128 8.51 4.62 11.64
CA ALA A 128 8.09 4.95 10.29
C ALA A 128 7.77 3.67 9.50
N LEU A 129 6.91 3.76 8.48
CA LEU A 129 6.62 2.64 7.57
C LEU A 129 6.90 3.04 6.13
N SER A 130 7.39 2.11 5.30
CA SER A 130 7.51 2.32 3.85
C SER A 130 6.22 2.88 3.25
N THR A 131 6.33 3.74 2.22
CA THR A 131 5.20 4.44 1.58
C THR A 131 3.94 3.60 1.36
N GLY A 132 4.07 2.38 0.85
CA GLY A 132 2.92 1.50 0.62
C GLY A 132 2.23 1.01 1.90
N TRP A 133 2.98 0.78 2.98
CA TRP A 133 2.43 0.42 4.29
C TRP A 133 1.94 1.64 5.08
N TYR A 134 2.60 2.79 4.95
CA TYR A 134 2.14 4.07 5.46
C TYR A 134 0.75 4.41 4.90
N ASN A 135 0.54 4.13 3.60
CA ASN A 135 -0.75 4.20 2.90
C ASN A 135 -1.42 5.56 3.10
N GLY A 136 -0.71 6.63 2.75
CA GLY A 136 -1.20 8.00 2.87
C GLY A 136 -1.59 8.40 4.30
N GLY A 137 -0.92 7.83 5.31
CA GLY A 137 -1.17 8.11 6.72
C GLY A 137 -2.33 7.33 7.33
N SER A 138 -2.90 6.34 6.63
CA SER A 138 -4.01 5.53 7.17
C SER A 138 -3.68 4.80 8.48
N ARG A 139 -2.37 4.62 8.78
CA ARG A 139 -1.85 4.01 10.00
C ARG A 139 -1.34 5.02 11.03
N CYS A 140 -1.37 6.32 10.74
CA CYS A 140 -0.90 7.34 11.67
C CYS A 140 -1.55 7.22 13.05
N GLY A 141 -0.71 7.27 14.09
CA GLY A 141 -1.12 7.15 15.49
C GLY A 141 -1.60 5.76 15.90
N LYS A 142 -1.66 4.78 14.99
CA LYS A 142 -2.03 3.40 15.30
C LYS A 142 -0.83 2.62 15.81
N MET A 143 -1.11 1.62 16.63
CA MET A 143 -0.10 0.69 17.11
C MET A 143 0.07 -0.45 16.11
N ILE A 144 1.32 -0.86 15.91
CA ILE A 144 1.66 -2.13 15.28
C ILE A 144 2.39 -3.02 16.28
N ARG A 145 2.23 -4.33 16.14
CA ARG A 145 3.04 -5.30 16.87
C ARG A 145 4.20 -5.72 15.99
N ILE A 146 5.41 -5.53 16.46
CA ILE A 146 6.64 -5.99 15.79
C ILE A 146 7.17 -7.19 16.57
N THR A 147 7.58 -8.24 15.87
CA THR A 147 8.14 -9.46 16.46
C THR A 147 9.47 -9.79 15.81
N ALA A 148 10.51 -9.89 16.62
CA ALA A 148 11.85 -10.26 16.18
C ALA A 148 12.02 -11.78 16.09
N THR A 149 13.05 -12.22 15.37
CA THR A 149 13.40 -13.65 15.21
C THR A 149 13.74 -14.35 16.52
N ASN A 150 14.19 -13.61 17.53
CA ASN A 150 14.44 -14.10 18.89
C ASN A 150 13.15 -14.35 19.70
N GLY A 151 11.97 -14.04 19.14
CA GLY A 151 10.66 -14.24 19.76
C GLY A 151 10.17 -13.06 20.62
N ASN A 152 10.97 -12.03 20.83
CA ASN A 152 10.53 -10.82 21.53
C ASN A 152 9.59 -10.01 20.64
N SER A 153 8.62 -9.33 21.25
CA SER A 153 7.69 -8.45 20.56
C SER A 153 7.54 -7.11 21.28
N VAL A 154 7.23 -6.07 20.51
CA VAL A 154 6.93 -4.73 21.03
C VAL A 154 5.73 -4.14 20.31
N LEU A 155 4.94 -3.31 21.01
CA LEU A 155 3.94 -2.45 20.38
C LEU A 155 4.57 -1.08 20.14
N ALA A 156 4.49 -0.57 18.91
CA ALA A 156 5.03 0.72 18.54
C ALA A 156 4.00 1.54 17.75
N LYS A 157 3.98 2.85 17.97
CA LYS A 157 3.09 3.81 17.31
C LYS A 157 3.68 4.22 15.97
N VAL A 158 2.89 4.16 14.90
CA VAL A 158 3.30 4.71 13.60
C VAL A 158 3.19 6.23 13.66
N VAL A 159 4.32 6.91 13.47
CA VAL A 159 4.40 8.38 13.47
C VAL A 159 4.85 8.95 12.14
N ASP A 160 5.41 8.13 11.25
CA ASP A 160 6.04 8.66 10.05
C ASP A 160 5.98 7.73 8.83
N GLU A 161 6.39 8.29 7.70
CA GLU A 161 6.63 7.60 6.44
C GLU A 161 8.13 7.45 6.20
N CYS A 162 8.56 6.22 5.89
CA CYS A 162 9.86 5.97 5.27
C CYS A 162 9.66 6.09 3.74
N ASP A 163 9.96 7.27 3.18
CA ASP A 163 9.63 7.59 1.79
C ASP A 163 10.41 6.71 0.81
N SER A 164 9.71 5.80 0.13
CA SER A 164 10.31 4.89 -0.86
C SER A 164 10.24 5.43 -2.29
N VAL A 165 9.81 6.67 -2.48
CA VAL A 165 9.71 7.37 -3.76
C VAL A 165 10.79 8.43 -3.89
N ASN A 166 10.95 9.27 -2.86
CA ASN A 166 11.85 10.42 -2.88
C ASN A 166 13.09 10.18 -2.02
N GLY A 167 14.12 11.00 -2.23
CA GLY A 167 15.42 10.87 -1.60
C GLY A 167 16.46 11.70 -2.34
N CYS A 168 17.70 11.65 -1.87
CA CYS A 168 18.87 12.20 -2.54
C CYS A 168 18.77 13.71 -2.81
N ASP A 169 18.05 14.39 -1.94
CA ASP A 169 17.88 15.82 -1.91
C ASP A 169 18.12 16.34 -0.48
N ALA A 170 18.07 17.65 -0.31
CA ALA A 170 18.34 18.27 0.98
C ALA A 170 17.25 17.96 2.04
N GLU A 171 16.02 17.67 1.62
CA GLU A 171 14.92 17.32 2.52
C GLU A 171 15.17 15.97 3.19
N HIS A 172 15.72 15.02 2.44
CA HIS A 172 16.05 13.67 2.90
C HIS A 172 17.51 13.53 3.38
N ALA A 173 18.17 14.63 3.75
CA ALA A 173 19.59 14.65 4.15
C ALA A 173 20.54 13.98 3.14
N ASN A 174 20.19 14.00 1.86
CA ASN A 174 20.85 13.30 0.74
C ASN A 174 20.89 11.77 0.85
N GLN A 175 20.04 11.17 1.69
CA GLN A 175 19.90 9.72 1.82
C GLN A 175 19.09 9.14 0.65
N PRO A 176 19.35 7.89 0.23
CA PRO A 176 18.58 7.21 -0.82
C PRO A 176 17.11 7.01 -0.43
N PRO A 177 16.21 6.78 -1.41
CA PRO A 177 14.84 6.42 -1.12
C PRO A 177 14.79 5.12 -0.32
N CYS A 178 13.82 5.05 0.59
CA CYS A 178 13.58 3.90 1.43
C CYS A 178 13.23 2.65 0.60
N ARG A 179 13.50 1.45 1.15
CA ARG A 179 12.98 0.20 0.57
C ARG A 179 11.49 0.08 0.86
N ASN A 180 10.79 -0.77 0.10
CA ASN A 180 9.34 -0.90 0.18
C ASN A 180 8.82 -1.84 1.29
N ASN A 181 9.71 -2.41 2.09
CA ASN A 181 9.39 -3.41 3.11
C ASN A 181 10.04 -3.09 4.48
N ILE A 182 10.14 -1.80 4.81
CA ILE A 182 10.82 -1.27 5.99
C ILE A 182 9.81 -0.94 7.09
N VAL A 183 10.15 -1.36 8.30
CA VAL A 183 9.70 -0.75 9.54
C VAL A 183 10.90 -0.02 10.10
N ASP A 184 10.84 1.30 10.21
CA ASP A 184 11.98 2.09 10.64
C ASP A 184 11.80 2.50 12.11
N GLY A 185 12.57 1.89 13.00
CA GLY A 185 12.32 1.92 14.43
C GLY A 185 13.23 2.83 15.22
N SER A 186 12.66 3.52 16.19
CA SER A 186 13.39 4.24 17.25
C SER A 186 14.30 3.33 18.08
N ASP A 187 15.23 3.93 18.82
CA ASP A 187 16.14 3.21 19.73
C ASP A 187 15.41 2.33 20.74
N ALA A 188 14.29 2.82 21.29
CA ALA A 188 13.49 2.06 22.23
C ALA A 188 12.85 0.80 21.61
N VAL A 189 12.48 0.83 20.33
CA VAL A 189 11.96 -0.35 19.61
C VAL A 189 13.04 -1.43 19.54
N TRP A 190 14.25 -1.07 19.10
CA TRP A 190 15.39 -1.98 19.03
C TRP A 190 15.76 -2.55 20.40
N SER A 191 15.87 -1.68 21.42
CA SER A 191 16.20 -2.09 22.79
C SER A 191 15.15 -3.03 23.37
N THR A 192 13.85 -2.78 23.14
CA THR A 192 12.77 -3.61 23.68
C THR A 192 12.69 -4.98 23.01
N LEU A 193 13.01 -5.05 21.71
CA LEU A 193 13.17 -6.32 21.00
C LEU A 193 14.44 -7.08 21.41
N GLY A 194 15.34 -6.47 22.17
CA GLY A 194 16.63 -7.06 22.55
C GLY A 194 17.55 -7.24 21.35
N LEU A 195 17.48 -6.31 20.39
CA LEU A 195 18.30 -6.31 19.18
C LEU A 195 19.41 -5.26 19.30
N ASN A 196 20.53 -5.50 18.60
CA ASN A 196 21.63 -4.54 18.53
C ASN A 196 21.49 -3.67 17.27
N LYS A 197 21.17 -2.38 17.45
CA LYS A 197 21.02 -1.44 16.33
C LYS A 197 22.29 -1.22 15.52
N ASP A 198 23.47 -1.49 16.08
CA ASP A 198 24.75 -1.38 15.35
C ASP A 198 24.89 -2.44 14.23
N VAL A 199 24.02 -3.46 14.19
CA VAL A 199 23.90 -4.40 13.06
C VAL A 199 23.31 -3.70 11.82
N GLY A 200 22.57 -2.62 12.03
CA GLY A 200 21.93 -1.81 10.99
C GLY A 200 20.55 -2.34 10.57
N GLU A 201 20.44 -3.64 10.30
CA GLU A 201 19.21 -4.23 9.77
C GLU A 201 18.91 -5.60 10.38
N GLU A 202 17.65 -5.85 10.72
CA GLU A 202 17.19 -7.15 11.22
C GLU A 202 15.89 -7.58 10.53
N THR A 203 15.69 -8.89 10.37
CA THR A 203 14.41 -9.42 9.86
C THR A 203 13.39 -9.47 11.00
N VAL A 204 12.19 -8.93 10.76
CA VAL A 204 11.07 -8.95 11.70
C VAL A 204 9.77 -9.35 11.00
N THR A 205 8.74 -9.63 11.80
CA THR A 205 7.36 -9.60 11.31
C THR A 205 6.57 -8.52 12.04
N TRP A 206 5.52 -8.00 11.40
CA TRP A 206 4.61 -7.05 12.02
C TRP A 206 3.15 -7.26 11.63
N SER A 207 2.25 -6.77 12.48
CA SER A 207 0.81 -6.71 12.22
C SER A 207 0.20 -5.44 12.80
N ASP A 208 -0.94 -5.01 12.26
CA ASP A 208 -1.80 -4.05 12.94
C ASP A 208 -2.20 -4.62 14.33
N ALA A 209 -2.32 -3.77 15.36
CA ALA A 209 -2.57 -4.16 16.75
C ALA A 209 -3.89 -3.63 17.33
#